data_AF-A0AAV9G4X5-F1
#
_entry.id   AF-A0AAV9G4X5-F1
#
_cell.length_a   1.000
_cell.length_b   1.000
_cell.length_c   1.000
_cell.angle_alpha   90.00
_cell.angle_beta   90.00
_cell.angle_gamma   90.00
#
_symmetry.space_group_name_H-M   'P 1'
#
loop_
_entity.id
_entity.type
_entity.pdbx_description
1 polymer ?
#
loop_
_entity_poly.entity_id
_entity_poly.type
_entity_poly.pdbx_seq_one_letter_code
_entity_poly.pdbx_strand_id
1 'polypeptide(L)'
;MLGHAARDIADVIPSIDELLKNYDITDKSSLTSMIWNVNITFIVLVSVVMVLRLYTRAWITHQFFIDDVLAIFASLFILVSSATALVATNYGLGKHVWNIPWPYENIINTVKTCVQLMYVAHVFYAAGTAFTKLSIITSYLRIFPHDSLRIILYVTAVVCTGIGISAIFVTIFQCTPVHAAWDFTIPGSKCIPFVHFLYANAAISTLADVVLVVAPLPFFWSLNLPLRQRLVICVLFGVGFIALTASVVRIVFLRDVQGLDVTYYLVSPLNMTIIECSLGIICISIPPMRPLFKKLAPGLLTSYISRHTGVSRSRAGASKLFSSTDGVSSAEQGVRVRKEVRVTVENAELMERMGREVDKQLARMEIEMDERRKRGDSEIGLVFEREKKGGDGRESGRSSSDDHSFRPGPGQAL
;
A
#
# COMPACT_ATOMS: atom_id res chain seq x y z
N MET A 1 -13.38 58.09 -12.02
CA MET A 1 -13.31 56.62 -12.04
C MET A 1 -11.94 56.08 -12.50
N LEU A 2 -11.25 56.70 -13.47
CA LEU A 2 -9.90 56.30 -13.89
C LEU A 2 -8.81 56.39 -12.79
N GLY A 3 -8.93 57.35 -11.86
CA GLY A 3 -7.94 57.56 -10.78
C GLY A 3 -8.08 56.67 -9.53
N HIS A 4 -9.12 55.83 -9.44
CA HIS A 4 -9.23 54.80 -8.40
C HIS A 4 -8.64 53.47 -8.88
N ALA A 5 -8.97 53.04 -10.10
CA ALA A 5 -8.36 51.85 -10.72
C ALA A 5 -6.82 51.96 -10.86
N ALA A 6 -6.29 53.14 -11.17
CA ALA A 6 -4.85 53.37 -11.22
C ALA A 6 -4.16 53.31 -9.84
N ARG A 7 -4.90 53.63 -8.77
CA ARG A 7 -4.41 53.58 -7.38
C ARG A 7 -4.39 52.13 -6.88
N ASP A 8 -5.44 51.38 -7.17
CA ASP A 8 -5.53 49.96 -6.83
C ASP A 8 -4.47 49.12 -7.57
N ILE A 9 -4.17 49.44 -8.84
CA ILE A 9 -3.07 48.80 -9.58
C ILE A 9 -1.70 49.17 -9.00
N ALA A 10 -1.50 50.43 -8.60
CA ALA A 10 -0.24 50.90 -8.03
C ALA A 10 0.09 50.31 -6.65
N ASP A 11 -0.91 49.90 -5.86
CA ASP A 11 -0.71 49.19 -4.58
C ASP A 11 -0.51 47.67 -4.79
N VAL A 12 -1.04 47.10 -5.87
CA VAL A 12 -0.84 45.68 -6.23
C VAL A 12 0.54 45.43 -6.85
N ILE A 13 1.06 46.37 -7.65
CA ILE A 13 2.40 46.28 -8.27
C ILE A 13 3.53 46.02 -7.26
N PRO A 14 3.67 46.76 -6.14
CA PRO A 14 4.75 46.50 -5.17
C PRO A 14 4.62 45.13 -4.50
N SER A 15 3.40 44.62 -4.30
CA SER A 15 3.19 43.25 -3.79
C SER A 15 3.59 42.18 -4.82
N ILE A 16 3.31 42.41 -6.10
CA ILE A 16 3.72 41.50 -7.19
C ILE A 16 5.24 41.52 -7.34
N ASP A 17 5.88 42.69 -7.30
CA ASP A 17 7.34 42.82 -7.41
C ASP A 17 8.05 42.15 -6.23
N GLU A 18 7.50 42.25 -5.02
CA GLU A 18 8.01 41.56 -3.83
C GLU A 18 7.79 40.04 -3.89
N LEU A 19 6.66 39.57 -4.45
CA LEU A 19 6.43 38.16 -4.74
C LEU A 19 7.38 37.63 -5.82
N LEU A 20 7.59 38.40 -6.89
CA LEU A 20 8.46 38.06 -8.02
C LEU A 20 9.95 38.08 -7.64
N LYS A 21 10.36 38.90 -6.66
CA LYS A 21 11.75 38.96 -6.19
C LYS A 21 12.25 37.64 -5.57
N ASN A 22 11.33 36.79 -5.12
CA ASN A 22 11.65 35.45 -4.62
C ASN A 22 11.72 34.39 -5.73
N TYR A 23 11.36 34.71 -6.98
CA TYR A 23 11.35 33.79 -8.11
C TYR A 23 12.38 34.16 -9.18
N ASP A 24 13.14 33.17 -9.65
CA ASP A 24 14.05 33.35 -10.77
C ASP A 24 13.29 33.22 -12.10
N ILE A 25 12.75 34.35 -12.57
CA ILE A 25 11.98 34.45 -13.82
C ILE A 25 12.85 34.15 -15.05
N THR A 26 14.19 34.12 -14.90
CA THR A 26 15.11 33.79 -16.00
C THR A 26 15.35 32.29 -16.16
N ASP A 27 14.93 31.46 -15.19
CA ASP A 27 15.04 30.01 -15.30
C ASP A 27 14.10 29.48 -16.40
N LYS A 28 14.68 28.69 -17.31
CA LYS A 28 14.02 28.00 -18.43
C LYS A 28 14.00 26.49 -18.25
N SER A 29 14.30 26.01 -17.05
CA SER A 29 14.29 24.59 -16.74
C SER A 29 12.90 23.99 -16.97
N SER A 30 12.87 22.75 -17.43
CA SER A 30 11.65 22.02 -17.74
C SER A 30 11.76 20.60 -17.19
N LEU A 31 10.80 20.24 -16.36
CA LEU A 31 10.68 18.90 -15.77
C LEU A 31 9.82 17.97 -16.64
N THR A 32 9.40 18.43 -17.83
CA THR A 32 8.53 17.67 -18.74
C THR A 32 9.13 16.30 -19.08
N SER A 33 10.43 16.25 -19.42
CA SER A 33 11.11 15.00 -19.75
C SER A 33 11.13 14.01 -18.57
N MET A 34 11.25 14.52 -17.34
CA MET A 34 11.18 13.69 -16.13
C MET A 34 9.80 13.06 -15.97
N ILE A 35 8.72 13.84 -16.17
CA ILE A 35 7.33 13.35 -16.11
C ILE A 35 7.15 12.19 -17.09
N TRP A 36 7.54 12.39 -18.35
CA TRP A 36 7.39 11.38 -19.40
C TRP A 36 8.14 10.09 -19.08
N ASN A 37 9.41 10.19 -18.69
CA ASN A 37 10.25 9.04 -18.41
C ASN A 37 9.72 8.21 -17.22
N VAL A 38 9.36 8.88 -16.11
CA VAL A 38 8.83 8.21 -14.92
C VAL A 38 7.47 7.57 -15.22
N ASN A 39 6.53 8.34 -15.76
CA ASN A 39 5.17 7.85 -16.01
C ASN A 39 5.15 6.67 -16.99
N ILE A 40 5.83 6.76 -18.14
CA ILE A 40 5.83 5.67 -19.13
C ILE A 40 6.45 4.41 -18.55
N THR A 41 7.55 4.54 -17.82
CA THR A 41 8.25 3.39 -17.22
C THR A 41 7.34 2.65 -16.24
N PHE A 42 6.68 3.38 -15.33
CA PHE A 42 5.77 2.77 -14.37
C PHE A 42 4.46 2.28 -14.98
N ILE A 43 3.92 2.96 -16.00
CA ILE A 43 2.75 2.48 -16.77
C ILE A 43 3.07 1.11 -17.39
N VAL A 44 4.20 0.98 -18.08
CA VAL A 44 4.61 -0.28 -18.72
C VAL A 44 4.83 -1.35 -17.65
N LEU A 45 5.55 -1.02 -16.59
CA LEU A 45 5.88 -1.97 -15.52
C LEU A 45 4.63 -2.48 -14.80
N VAL A 46 3.73 -1.59 -14.39
CA VAL A 46 2.46 -1.94 -13.73
C VAL A 46 1.58 -2.77 -14.66
N SER A 47 1.46 -2.39 -15.93
CA SER A 47 0.66 -3.13 -16.90
C SER A 47 1.17 -4.56 -17.09
N VAL A 48 2.48 -4.73 -17.27
CA VAL A 48 3.11 -6.06 -17.41
C VAL A 48 2.90 -6.90 -16.16
N VAL A 49 3.17 -6.35 -14.97
CA VAL A 49 3.01 -7.06 -13.70
C VAL A 49 1.55 -7.45 -13.46
N MET A 50 0.60 -6.57 -13.78
CA MET A 50 -0.82 -6.84 -13.62
C MET A 50 -1.29 -7.94 -14.58
N VAL A 51 -0.87 -7.92 -15.84
CA VAL A 51 -1.15 -9.00 -16.80
C VAL A 51 -0.59 -10.34 -16.31
N LEU A 52 0.65 -10.37 -15.82
CA LEU A 52 1.27 -11.59 -15.27
C LEU A 52 0.53 -12.11 -14.04
N ARG A 53 0.09 -11.20 -13.15
CA ARG A 53 -0.74 -11.55 -11.99
C ARG A 53 -2.06 -12.17 -12.43
N LEU A 54 -2.79 -11.54 -13.33
CA LEU A 54 -4.07 -12.05 -13.84
C LEU A 54 -3.90 -13.39 -14.54
N TYR A 55 -2.85 -13.53 -15.35
CA TYR A 55 -2.52 -14.80 -15.99
C TYR A 55 -2.28 -15.90 -14.95
N THR A 56 -1.52 -15.61 -13.90
CA THR A 56 -1.25 -16.57 -12.82
C THR A 56 -2.52 -16.97 -12.07
N ARG A 57 -3.41 -16.01 -11.80
CA ARG A 57 -4.67 -16.25 -11.09
C ARG A 57 -5.69 -17.02 -11.93
N ALA A 58 -5.88 -16.60 -13.18
CA ALA A 58 -6.86 -17.19 -14.09
C ALA A 58 -6.44 -18.57 -14.61
N TRP A 59 -5.17 -18.75 -14.97
CA TRP A 59 -4.72 -19.93 -15.73
C TRP A 59 -3.81 -20.88 -14.97
N ILE A 60 -3.10 -20.42 -13.93
CA ILE A 60 -2.17 -21.28 -13.18
C ILE A 60 -2.80 -21.78 -11.88
N THR A 61 -3.42 -20.87 -11.13
CA THR A 61 -4.00 -21.19 -9.83
C THR A 61 -5.50 -21.42 -9.87
N HIS A 62 -6.21 -20.88 -10.88
CA HIS A 62 -7.67 -20.96 -11.03
C HIS A 62 -8.43 -20.47 -9.79
N GLN A 63 -7.94 -19.41 -9.15
CA GLN A 63 -8.52 -18.89 -7.92
C GLN A 63 -8.53 -17.36 -7.97
N PHE A 64 -9.73 -16.77 -8.02
CA PHE A 64 -9.95 -15.33 -7.99
C PHE A 64 -10.39 -14.88 -6.60
N PHE A 65 -9.75 -13.84 -6.10
CA PHE A 65 -10.04 -13.29 -4.77
C PHE A 65 -10.36 -11.81 -4.84
N ILE A 66 -10.93 -11.28 -3.75
CA ILE A 66 -11.24 -9.86 -3.60
C ILE A 66 -9.96 -9.01 -3.75
N ASP A 67 -8.80 -9.50 -3.29
CA ASP A 67 -7.52 -8.80 -3.48
C ASP A 67 -7.20 -8.56 -4.95
N ASP A 68 -7.51 -9.51 -5.84
CA ASP A 68 -7.27 -9.38 -7.27
C ASP A 68 -8.18 -8.31 -7.91
N VAL A 69 -9.45 -8.24 -7.48
CA VAL A 69 -10.41 -7.22 -7.96
C VAL A 69 -9.97 -5.83 -7.52
N LEU A 70 -9.58 -5.66 -6.25
CA LEU A 70 -9.08 -4.40 -5.72
C LEU A 70 -7.79 -3.97 -6.44
N ALA A 71 -6.89 -4.92 -6.76
CA ALA A 71 -5.66 -4.64 -7.50
C ALA A 71 -5.93 -4.17 -8.94
N ILE A 72 -6.93 -4.75 -9.63
CA ILE A 72 -7.37 -4.30 -10.96
C ILE A 72 -7.84 -2.85 -10.90
N PHE A 73 -8.77 -2.52 -9.99
CA PHE A 73 -9.26 -1.14 -9.85
C PHE A 73 -8.15 -0.16 -9.47
N ALA A 74 -7.28 -0.55 -8.53
CA ALA A 74 -6.10 0.24 -8.18
C ALA A 74 -5.25 0.55 -9.41
N SER A 75 -4.89 -0.47 -10.20
CA SER A 75 -4.07 -0.29 -11.39
C SER A 75 -4.76 0.59 -12.44
N LEU A 76 -6.06 0.40 -12.67
CA LEU A 76 -6.83 1.19 -13.62
C LEU A 76 -6.82 2.69 -13.24
N PHE A 77 -7.11 3.01 -11.99
CA PHE A 77 -7.15 4.41 -11.54
C PHE A 77 -5.78 5.07 -11.56
N ILE A 78 -4.71 4.36 -11.20
CA ILE A 78 -3.35 4.89 -11.31
C ILE A 78 -2.97 5.11 -12.77
N LEU A 79 -3.32 4.20 -13.69
CA LEU A 79 -3.07 4.38 -15.12
C LEU A 79 -3.81 5.60 -15.69
N VAL A 80 -5.07 5.80 -15.30
CA VAL A 80 -5.84 6.99 -15.70
C VAL A 80 -5.21 8.27 -15.14
N SER A 81 -4.79 8.28 -13.88
CA SER A 81 -4.07 9.40 -13.27
C SER A 81 -2.78 9.73 -14.02
N SER A 82 -1.94 8.72 -14.31
CA SER A 82 -0.68 8.90 -15.04
C SER A 82 -0.91 9.37 -16.48
N ALA A 83 -1.91 8.82 -17.19
CA ALA A 83 -2.25 9.26 -18.54
C ALA A 83 -2.72 10.72 -18.55
N THR A 84 -3.54 11.12 -17.58
CA THR A 84 -4.02 12.50 -17.45
C THR A 84 -2.87 13.46 -17.14
N ALA A 85 -1.91 13.06 -16.29
CA ALA A 85 -0.71 13.85 -16.01
C ALA A 85 0.19 14.00 -17.26
N LEU A 86 0.32 12.96 -18.09
CA LEU A 86 1.03 13.06 -19.37
C LEU A 86 0.34 14.05 -20.32
N VAL A 87 -0.99 14.00 -20.44
CA VAL A 87 -1.74 14.96 -21.26
C VAL A 87 -1.58 16.39 -20.74
N ALA A 88 -1.56 16.59 -19.43
CA ALA A 88 -1.34 17.90 -18.81
C ALA A 88 0.00 18.55 -19.17
N THR A 89 1.03 17.77 -19.56
CA THR A 89 2.31 18.32 -20.05
C THR A 89 2.16 19.13 -21.34
N ASN A 90 1.18 18.80 -22.18
CA ASN A 90 0.86 19.58 -23.39
C ASN A 90 0.28 20.96 -23.05
N TYR A 91 -0.29 21.11 -21.85
CA TYR A 91 -0.89 22.33 -21.34
C TYR A 91 0.01 23.07 -20.33
N GLY A 92 1.31 22.74 -20.30
CA GLY A 92 2.31 23.48 -19.53
C GLY A 92 2.77 22.82 -18.23
N LEU A 93 2.24 21.66 -17.84
CA LEU A 93 2.71 20.94 -16.65
C LEU A 93 4.22 20.67 -16.72
N GLY A 94 4.95 21.06 -15.68
CA GLY A 94 6.41 20.91 -15.60
C GLY A 94 7.23 21.97 -16.33
N LYS A 95 6.59 23.07 -16.74
CA LYS A 95 7.26 24.32 -17.10
C LYS A 95 6.88 25.38 -16.07
N HIS A 96 7.80 26.31 -15.82
CA HIS A 96 7.46 27.49 -15.04
C HIS A 96 6.32 28.26 -15.70
N VAL A 97 5.44 28.87 -14.89
CA VAL A 97 4.27 29.60 -15.40
C VAL A 97 4.64 30.70 -16.41
N TRP A 98 5.80 31.34 -16.24
CA TRP A 98 6.33 32.38 -17.14
C TRP A 98 6.93 31.85 -18.46
N ASN A 99 7.18 30.54 -18.57
CA ASN A 99 7.76 29.90 -19.76
C ASN A 99 6.73 29.26 -20.70
N ILE A 100 5.43 29.45 -20.42
CA ILE A 100 4.34 28.95 -21.25
C ILE A 100 4.17 29.87 -22.48
N PRO A 101 4.12 29.34 -23.74
CA PRO A 101 4.13 30.18 -24.95
C PRO A 101 2.98 31.20 -25.02
N TRP A 102 3.34 32.47 -25.24
CA TRP A 102 2.47 33.65 -25.25
C TRP A 102 1.65 33.74 -26.54
N PRO A 103 0.30 33.76 -26.44
CA PRO A 103 -0.44 35.04 -26.38
C PRO A 103 -1.39 35.13 -25.16
N TYR A 104 -1.66 36.36 -24.70
CA TYR A 104 -2.41 36.71 -23.48
C TYR A 104 -3.82 36.07 -23.35
N GLU A 105 -4.54 35.80 -24.45
CA GLU A 105 -5.87 35.17 -24.39
C GLU A 105 -5.82 33.64 -24.20
N ASN A 106 -4.72 32.99 -24.56
CA ASN A 106 -4.61 31.54 -24.50
C ASN A 106 -4.04 31.04 -23.17
N ILE A 107 -3.29 31.86 -22.42
CA ILE A 107 -2.61 31.41 -21.21
C ILE A 107 -3.59 31.03 -20.10
N ILE A 108 -4.62 31.84 -19.86
CA ILE A 108 -5.64 31.58 -18.84
C ILE A 108 -6.38 30.28 -19.16
N ASN A 109 -6.74 30.07 -20.43
CA ASN A 109 -7.42 28.86 -20.89
C ASN A 109 -6.51 27.62 -20.84
N THR A 110 -5.21 27.78 -21.16
CA THR A 110 -4.22 26.70 -21.11
C THR A 110 -3.97 26.25 -19.67
N VAL A 111 -3.72 27.21 -18.76
CA VAL A 111 -3.53 26.94 -17.32
C VAL A 111 -4.81 26.36 -16.72
N LYS A 112 -5.99 26.89 -17.06
CA LYS A 112 -7.28 26.32 -16.66
C LYS A 112 -7.39 24.85 -17.06
N THR A 113 -7.09 24.52 -18.31
CA THR A 113 -7.13 23.13 -18.80
C THR A 113 -6.11 22.25 -18.07
N CYS A 114 -4.90 22.76 -17.83
CA CYS A 114 -3.87 22.06 -17.05
C CYS A 114 -4.36 21.75 -15.63
N VAL A 115 -4.93 22.73 -14.93
CA VAL A 115 -5.46 22.57 -13.56
C VAL A 115 -6.66 21.62 -13.55
N GLN A 116 -7.54 21.67 -14.56
CA GLN A 116 -8.62 20.69 -14.72
C GLN A 116 -8.11 19.26 -14.85
N LEU A 117 -7.10 19.04 -15.71
CA LEU A 117 -6.48 17.73 -15.88
C LEU A 117 -5.82 17.27 -14.58
N MET A 118 -5.11 18.16 -13.88
CA MET A 118 -4.50 17.85 -12.60
C MET A 118 -5.52 17.52 -11.51
N TYR A 119 -6.64 18.22 -11.50
CA TYR A 119 -7.78 17.94 -10.61
C TYR A 119 -8.33 16.53 -10.86
N VAL A 120 -8.57 16.17 -12.12
CA VAL A 120 -9.04 14.83 -12.50
C VAL A 120 -8.01 13.77 -12.12
N ALA A 121 -6.73 14.01 -12.42
CA ALA A 121 -5.64 13.11 -12.06
C ALA A 121 -5.60 12.86 -10.54
N HIS A 122 -5.76 13.91 -9.73
CA HIS A 122 -5.72 13.80 -8.28
C HIS A 122 -6.89 13.00 -7.69
N VAL A 123 -8.10 13.11 -8.26
CA VAL A 123 -9.26 12.29 -7.86
C VAL A 123 -9.01 10.80 -8.14
N PHE A 124 -8.54 10.47 -9.33
CA PHE A 124 -8.21 9.10 -9.69
C PHE A 124 -7.04 8.55 -8.87
N TYR A 125 -6.04 9.38 -8.62
CA TYR A 125 -4.94 9.04 -7.71
C TYR A 125 -5.46 8.68 -6.32
N ALA A 126 -6.32 9.52 -5.71
CA ALA A 126 -6.89 9.29 -4.39
C ALA A 126 -7.68 7.97 -4.31
N ALA A 127 -8.43 7.63 -5.36
CA ALA A 127 -9.07 6.33 -5.47
C ALA A 127 -8.03 5.20 -5.59
N GLY A 128 -7.07 5.32 -6.51
CA GLY A 128 -6.04 4.31 -6.77
C GLY A 128 -5.20 3.96 -5.54
N THR A 129 -4.77 4.95 -4.76
CA THR A 129 -4.04 4.72 -3.50
C THR A 129 -4.89 3.98 -2.47
N ALA A 130 -6.15 4.37 -2.28
CA ALA A 130 -7.05 3.70 -1.35
C ALA A 130 -7.27 2.22 -1.74
N PHE A 131 -7.55 1.93 -3.02
CA PHE A 131 -7.71 0.56 -3.51
C PHE A 131 -6.42 -0.25 -3.39
N THR A 132 -5.25 0.36 -3.63
CA THR A 132 -3.95 -0.31 -3.47
C THR A 132 -3.75 -0.77 -2.02
N LYS A 133 -3.99 0.11 -1.05
CA LYS A 133 -3.85 -0.20 0.38
C LYS A 133 -4.83 -1.26 0.84
N LEU A 134 -6.09 -1.17 0.41
CA LEU A 134 -7.11 -2.18 0.72
C LEU A 134 -6.77 -3.55 0.12
N SER A 135 -6.20 -3.57 -1.09
CA SER A 135 -5.74 -4.80 -1.72
C SER A 135 -4.59 -5.43 -0.91
N ILE A 136 -3.60 -4.63 -0.46
CA ILE A 136 -2.48 -5.09 0.37
C ILE A 136 -3.01 -5.68 1.68
N ILE A 137 -3.90 -4.96 2.36
CA ILE A 137 -4.49 -5.39 3.63
C ILE A 137 -5.25 -6.71 3.46
N THR A 138 -6.09 -6.82 2.44
CA THR A 138 -6.85 -8.05 2.16
C THR A 138 -5.91 -9.22 1.86
N SER A 139 -4.80 -8.97 1.15
CA SER A 139 -3.77 -9.98 0.91
C SER A 139 -3.08 -10.43 2.21
N TYR A 140 -2.79 -9.51 3.13
CA TYR A 140 -2.18 -9.84 4.41
C TYR A 140 -3.13 -10.59 5.35
N LEU A 141 -4.40 -10.18 5.44
CA LEU A 141 -5.42 -10.88 6.23
C LEU A 141 -5.58 -12.36 5.81
N ARG A 142 -5.34 -12.64 4.53
CA ARG A 142 -5.38 -13.99 3.97
C ARG A 142 -4.11 -14.78 4.26
N ILE A 143 -2.94 -14.14 4.21
CA ILE A 143 -1.64 -14.82 4.38
C ILE A 143 -1.38 -15.13 5.86
N PHE A 144 -1.75 -14.22 6.76
CA PHE A 144 -1.44 -14.34 8.18
C PHE A 144 -2.69 -14.63 9.02
N PRO A 145 -2.71 -15.73 9.79
CA PRO A 145 -3.84 -16.09 10.63
C PRO A 145 -3.85 -15.40 12.02
N HIS A 146 -2.83 -14.60 12.38
CA HIS A 146 -2.70 -14.03 13.72
C HIS A 146 -3.75 -12.95 14.06
N ASP A 147 -4.47 -13.12 15.16
CA ASP A 147 -5.57 -12.22 15.56
C ASP A 147 -5.13 -10.80 15.89
N SER A 148 -4.00 -10.64 16.60
CA SER A 148 -3.46 -9.30 16.90
C SER A 148 -3.09 -8.52 15.64
N LEU A 149 -2.51 -9.19 14.64
CA LEU A 149 -2.20 -8.58 13.34
C LEU A 149 -3.48 -8.22 12.59
N ARG A 150 -4.50 -9.08 12.63
CA ARG A 150 -5.79 -8.82 11.98
C ARG A 150 -6.47 -7.58 12.54
N ILE A 151 -6.45 -7.37 13.85
CA ILE A 151 -7.00 -6.16 14.48
C ILE A 151 -6.28 -4.91 13.92
N ILE A 152 -4.95 -4.91 13.90
CA ILE A 152 -4.15 -3.79 13.35
C ILE A 152 -4.53 -3.54 11.88
N LEU A 153 -4.66 -4.60 11.09
CA LEU A 153 -5.00 -4.52 9.68
C LEU A 153 -6.44 -4.02 9.44
N TYR A 154 -7.42 -4.44 10.24
CA TYR A 154 -8.79 -3.92 10.15
C TYR A 154 -8.88 -2.44 10.52
N VAL A 155 -8.20 -2.03 11.60
CA VAL A 155 -8.12 -0.60 11.97
C VAL A 155 -7.47 0.20 10.84
N THR A 156 -6.37 -0.30 10.28
CA THR A 156 -5.69 0.33 9.14
C THR A 156 -6.58 0.39 7.90
N ALA A 157 -7.41 -0.63 7.65
CA ALA A 157 -8.36 -0.63 6.53
C ALA A 157 -9.43 0.45 6.67
N VAL A 158 -10.00 0.60 7.87
CA VAL A 158 -10.98 1.65 8.18
C VAL A 158 -10.35 3.03 7.98
N VAL A 159 -9.13 3.23 8.50
CA VAL A 159 -8.38 4.49 8.34
C VAL A 159 -8.10 4.80 6.87
N CYS A 160 -7.56 3.84 6.11
CA CYS A 160 -7.28 4.00 4.68
C CYS A 160 -8.54 4.31 3.86
N THR A 161 -9.66 3.66 4.18
CA THR A 161 -10.94 3.89 3.51
C THR A 161 -11.46 5.29 3.82
N GLY A 162 -11.43 5.69 5.10
CA GLY A 162 -11.85 7.03 5.53
C GLY A 162 -11.02 8.13 4.86
N ILE A 163 -9.69 7.98 4.82
CA ILE A 163 -8.79 8.92 4.15
C ILE A 163 -9.09 8.97 2.65
N GLY A 164 -9.20 7.82 1.98
CA GLY A 164 -9.51 7.75 0.55
C GLY A 164 -10.82 8.44 0.18
N ILE A 165 -11.89 8.15 0.94
CA ILE A 165 -13.19 8.81 0.77
C ILE A 165 -13.04 10.31 1.01
N SER A 166 -12.42 10.72 2.13
CA SER A 166 -12.23 12.14 2.44
C SER A 166 -11.44 12.87 1.35
N ALA A 167 -10.38 12.25 0.80
CA ALA A 167 -9.57 12.82 -0.27
C ALA A 167 -10.35 13.01 -1.56
N ILE A 168 -11.21 12.06 -1.93
CA ILE A 168 -12.07 12.17 -3.10
C ILE A 168 -13.07 13.32 -2.90
N PHE A 169 -13.81 13.34 -1.79
CA PHE A 169 -14.84 14.36 -1.54
C PHE A 169 -14.23 15.75 -1.40
N VAL A 170 -13.15 15.89 -0.64
CA VAL A 170 -12.48 17.19 -0.44
C VAL A 170 -11.88 17.69 -1.74
N THR A 171 -11.27 16.82 -2.55
CA THR A 171 -10.77 17.23 -3.87
C THR A 171 -11.93 17.69 -4.76
N ILE A 172 -13.05 16.96 -4.77
CA ILE A 172 -14.21 17.32 -5.60
C ILE A 172 -14.86 18.64 -5.17
N PHE A 173 -15.03 18.83 -3.86
CA PHE A 173 -15.73 19.97 -3.28
C PHE A 173 -14.78 21.00 -2.68
N GLN A 174 -13.54 21.10 -3.19
CA GLN A 174 -12.53 22.02 -2.65
C GLN A 174 -12.92 23.50 -2.76
N CYS A 175 -13.82 23.86 -3.69
CA CYS A 175 -14.28 25.22 -3.92
C CYS A 175 -15.81 25.29 -4.02
N THR A 176 -16.37 26.43 -3.63
CA THR A 176 -17.77 26.79 -3.83
C THR A 176 -17.85 28.08 -4.65
N PRO A 177 -18.37 28.04 -5.90
CA PRO A 177 -18.83 26.86 -6.66
C PRO A 177 -17.67 25.93 -7.11
N VAL A 178 -17.95 24.65 -7.38
CA VAL A 178 -16.94 23.63 -7.74
C VAL A 178 -16.08 24.06 -8.94
N HIS A 179 -16.68 24.73 -9.92
CA HIS A 179 -15.97 25.20 -11.13
C HIS A 179 -14.84 26.19 -10.81
N ALA A 180 -14.87 26.86 -9.65
CA ALA A 180 -13.80 27.75 -9.22
C ALA A 180 -12.52 27.00 -8.82
N ALA A 181 -12.56 25.66 -8.71
CA ALA A 181 -11.36 24.83 -8.53
C ALA A 181 -10.36 24.94 -9.69
N TRP A 182 -10.84 25.27 -10.89
CA TRP A 182 -10.01 25.41 -12.08
C TRP A 182 -10.23 26.71 -12.84
N ASP A 183 -11.35 27.40 -12.59
CA ASP A 183 -11.66 28.69 -13.18
C ASP A 183 -11.46 29.83 -12.17
N PHE A 184 -10.26 30.43 -12.21
CA PHE A 184 -9.89 31.53 -11.32
C PHE A 184 -10.56 32.87 -11.65
N THR A 185 -11.34 32.94 -12.75
CA THR A 185 -12.01 34.18 -13.17
C THR A 185 -13.33 34.44 -12.42
N ILE A 186 -13.81 33.48 -11.62
CA ILE A 186 -15.10 33.56 -10.92
C ILE A 186 -14.95 34.39 -9.63
N PRO A 187 -15.56 35.59 -9.55
CA PRO A 187 -15.46 36.44 -8.37
C PRO A 187 -16.26 35.86 -7.19
N GLY A 188 -15.75 36.07 -5.96
CA GLY A 188 -16.44 35.65 -4.73
C GLY A 188 -16.39 34.16 -4.42
N SER A 189 -15.53 33.40 -5.12
CA SER A 189 -15.30 31.98 -4.86
C SER A 189 -14.66 31.76 -3.49
N LYS A 190 -15.13 30.74 -2.76
CA LYS A 190 -14.53 30.31 -1.49
C LYS A 190 -13.94 28.92 -1.67
N CYS A 191 -12.62 28.82 -1.53
CA CYS A 191 -11.89 27.57 -1.61
C CYS A 191 -11.24 27.24 -0.26
N ILE A 192 -11.12 25.95 0.03
CA ILE A 192 -10.35 25.50 1.19
C ILE A 192 -8.84 25.71 0.95
N PRO A 193 -8.03 25.80 2.02
CA PRO A 193 -6.58 25.75 1.91
C PRO A 193 -6.12 24.36 1.43
N PHE A 194 -6.18 24.12 0.12
CA PHE A 194 -5.98 22.79 -0.48
C PHE A 194 -4.59 22.21 -0.21
N VAL A 195 -3.53 23.03 -0.21
CA VAL A 195 -2.16 22.57 0.11
C VAL A 195 -2.07 22.02 1.54
N HIS A 196 -2.72 22.67 2.51
CA HIS A 196 -2.77 22.18 3.89
C HIS A 196 -3.53 20.84 3.99
N PHE A 197 -4.59 20.67 3.20
CA PHE A 197 -5.28 19.40 3.07
C PHE A 197 -4.38 18.31 2.47
N LEU A 198 -3.65 18.60 1.39
CA LEU A 198 -2.71 17.67 0.77
C LEU A 198 -1.65 17.20 1.76
N TYR A 199 -1.15 18.11 2.60
CA TYR A 199 -0.21 17.78 3.67
C TYR A 199 -0.78 16.83 4.71
N ALA A 200 -1.96 17.13 5.24
CA ALA A 200 -2.62 16.27 6.22
C ALA A 200 -2.90 14.89 5.60
N ASN A 201 -3.42 14.86 4.38
CA ASN A 201 -3.69 13.62 3.66
C ASN A 201 -2.42 12.80 3.42
N ALA A 202 -1.34 13.44 2.95
CA ALA A 202 -0.06 12.78 2.73
C ALA A 202 0.54 12.24 4.03
N ALA A 203 0.48 12.98 5.14
CA ALA A 203 1.00 12.55 6.43
C ALA A 203 0.28 11.29 6.96
N ILE A 204 -1.05 11.29 6.96
CA ILE A 204 -1.82 10.15 7.46
C ILE A 204 -1.68 8.95 6.49
N SER A 205 -1.66 9.21 5.18
CA SER A 205 -1.41 8.19 4.16
C SER A 205 -0.04 7.52 4.35
N THR A 206 1.02 8.31 4.58
CA THR A 206 2.38 7.80 4.85
C THR A 206 2.41 7.01 6.16
N LEU A 207 1.69 7.44 7.20
CA LEU A 207 1.58 6.66 8.44
C LEU A 207 0.94 5.28 8.19
N ALA A 208 -0.09 5.19 7.36
CA ALA A 208 -0.66 3.92 6.96
C ALA A 208 0.36 3.03 6.22
N ASP A 209 1.22 3.62 5.37
CA ASP A 209 2.29 2.86 4.69
C ASP A 209 3.32 2.31 5.68
N VAL A 210 3.71 3.10 6.68
CA VAL A 210 4.59 2.64 7.78
C VAL A 210 3.97 1.45 8.48
N VAL A 211 2.68 1.53 8.84
CA VAL A 211 1.98 0.43 9.51
C VAL A 211 1.96 -0.81 8.62
N LEU A 212 1.66 -0.68 7.33
CA LEU A 212 1.64 -1.83 6.40
C LEU A 212 3.02 -2.49 6.24
N VAL A 213 4.10 -1.72 6.24
CA VAL A 213 5.47 -2.26 6.16
C VAL A 213 5.90 -2.88 7.49
N VAL A 214 5.58 -2.25 8.62
CA VAL A 214 6.07 -2.69 9.94
C VAL A 214 5.24 -3.84 10.51
N ALA A 215 3.92 -3.83 10.33
CA ALA A 215 3.01 -4.79 10.94
C ALA A 215 3.39 -6.27 10.72
N PRO A 216 3.79 -6.72 9.51
CA PRO A 216 4.15 -8.12 9.31
C PRO A 216 5.58 -8.47 9.75
N LEU A 217 6.49 -7.50 9.98
CA LEU A 217 7.90 -7.77 10.27
C LEU A 217 8.14 -8.66 11.50
N PRO A 218 7.53 -8.38 12.69
CA PRO A 218 7.75 -9.20 13.89
C PRO A 218 7.33 -10.65 13.68
N PHE A 219 6.21 -10.87 12.98
CA PHE A 219 5.68 -12.21 12.70
C PHE A 219 6.56 -12.99 11.71
N PHE A 220 7.27 -12.30 10.82
CA PHE A 220 8.21 -12.97 9.92
C PHE A 220 9.52 -13.38 10.59
N TRP A 221 9.99 -12.61 11.57
CA TRP A 221 11.26 -12.91 12.25
C TRP A 221 11.16 -14.12 13.18
N SER A 222 9.97 -14.45 13.67
CA SER A 222 9.73 -15.64 14.49
C SER A 222 9.61 -16.94 13.69
N LEU A 223 9.52 -16.88 12.36
CA LEU A 223 9.20 -18.04 11.53
C LEU A 223 10.44 -18.63 10.83
N ASN A 224 10.80 -19.86 11.17
CA ASN A 224 11.92 -20.62 10.57
C ASN A 224 11.59 -21.07 9.13
N LEU A 225 11.64 -20.14 8.18
CA LEU A 225 11.33 -20.40 6.77
C LEU A 225 12.57 -20.89 5.98
N PRO A 226 12.38 -21.79 4.98
CA PRO A 226 13.46 -22.18 4.09
C PRO A 226 13.96 -20.98 3.27
N LEU A 227 15.27 -20.95 2.96
CA LEU A 227 15.98 -19.81 2.36
C LEU A 227 15.27 -19.21 1.12
N ARG A 228 14.62 -20.06 0.31
CA ARG A 228 13.88 -19.63 -0.89
C ARG A 228 12.66 -18.75 -0.57
N GLN A 229 11.92 -19.09 0.48
CA GLN A 229 10.76 -18.29 0.90
C GLN A 229 11.21 -17.01 1.59
N ARG A 230 12.29 -17.09 2.37
CA ARG A 230 12.93 -15.94 3.01
C ARG A 230 13.37 -14.89 2.00
N LEU A 231 13.96 -15.29 0.87
CA LEU A 231 14.35 -14.36 -0.21
C LEU A 231 13.15 -13.60 -0.80
N VAL A 232 12.04 -14.28 -1.09
CA VAL A 232 10.84 -13.62 -1.63
C VAL A 232 10.28 -12.59 -0.64
N ILE A 233 10.32 -12.91 0.66
CA ILE A 233 9.89 -12.01 1.72
C ILE A 233 10.82 -10.80 1.83
N CYS A 234 12.14 -10.99 1.75
CA CYS A 234 13.11 -9.89 1.70
C CYS A 234 12.84 -8.94 0.52
N VAL A 235 12.52 -9.48 -0.67
CA VAL A 235 12.18 -8.66 -1.84
C VAL A 235 10.89 -7.87 -1.61
N LEU A 236 9.85 -8.51 -1.05
CA LEU A 236 8.58 -7.85 -0.70
C LEU A 236 8.81 -6.66 0.24
N PHE A 237 9.57 -6.88 1.31
CA PHE A 237 9.90 -5.81 2.26
C PHE A 237 10.77 -4.73 1.65
N GLY A 238 11.74 -5.09 0.81
CA GLY A 238 12.57 -4.12 0.10
C GLY A 238 11.73 -3.19 -0.77
N VAL A 239 10.82 -3.75 -1.58
CA VAL A 239 9.90 -2.95 -2.42
C VAL A 239 8.98 -2.07 -1.55
N GLY A 240 8.44 -2.63 -0.46
CA GLY A 240 7.61 -1.87 0.49
C GLY A 240 8.36 -0.71 1.15
N PHE A 241 9.62 -0.90 1.51
CA PHE A 241 10.45 0.14 2.11
C PHE A 241 10.81 1.25 1.11
N ILE A 242 11.07 0.90 -0.15
CA ILE A 242 11.29 1.90 -1.22
C ILE A 242 10.01 2.72 -1.44
N ALA A 243 8.84 2.07 -1.48
CA ALA A 243 7.56 2.75 -1.59
C ALA A 243 7.33 3.72 -0.41
N LEU A 244 7.59 3.28 0.82
CA LEU A 244 7.51 4.12 2.02
C LEU A 244 8.45 5.32 1.94
N THR A 245 9.68 5.12 1.45
CA THR A 245 10.65 6.22 1.26
C THR A 245 10.12 7.26 0.28
N ALA A 246 9.49 6.83 -0.82
CA ALA A 246 8.82 7.72 -1.77
C ALA A 246 7.68 8.52 -1.10
N SER A 247 6.86 7.89 -0.25
CA SER A 247 5.78 8.55 0.50
C SER A 247 6.31 9.65 1.45
N VAL A 248 7.47 9.43 2.07
CA VAL A 248 8.13 10.43 2.96
C VAL A 248 8.70 11.58 2.14
N VAL A 249 9.45 11.28 1.07
CA VAL A 249 10.04 12.30 0.19
C VAL A 249 8.96 13.18 -0.44
N ARG A 250 7.79 12.62 -0.78
CA ARG A 250 6.63 13.39 -1.23
C ARG A 250 6.23 14.51 -0.28
N ILE A 251 6.21 14.25 1.03
CA ILE A 251 5.82 15.26 2.04
C ILE A 251 6.82 16.42 2.02
N VAL A 252 8.11 16.14 1.84
CA VAL A 252 9.16 17.16 1.75
C VAL A 252 8.93 18.04 0.52
N PHE A 253 8.68 17.46 -0.65
CA PHE A 253 8.42 18.23 -1.87
C PHE A 253 7.13 19.04 -1.84
N LEU A 254 6.14 18.60 -1.06
CA LEU A 254 4.89 19.32 -0.88
C LEU A 254 5.09 20.71 -0.23
N ARG A 255 6.25 20.94 0.40
CA ARG A 255 6.67 22.24 0.95
C ARG A 255 6.91 23.28 -0.09
N ASP A 256 7.45 22.86 -1.23
CA ASP A 256 7.86 23.76 -2.29
C ASP A 256 6.68 24.11 -3.20
N VAL A 257 5.51 23.46 -3.03
CA VAL A 257 4.26 23.74 -3.76
C VAL A 257 3.58 25.04 -3.30
N GLN A 258 4.16 25.75 -2.33
CA GLN A 258 3.64 27.03 -1.86
C GLN A 258 4.11 28.18 -2.76
N GLY A 259 3.18 28.79 -3.51
CA GLY A 259 3.41 30.05 -4.23
C GLY A 259 2.88 30.08 -5.66
N LEU A 260 3.40 30.99 -6.49
CA LEU A 260 2.86 31.30 -7.82
C LEU A 260 3.16 30.21 -8.86
N ASP A 261 4.22 29.42 -8.67
CA ASP A 261 4.74 28.48 -9.67
C ASP A 261 4.34 27.02 -9.40
N VAL A 262 3.07 26.81 -9.08
CA VAL A 262 2.52 25.49 -8.77
C VAL A 262 2.77 24.49 -9.91
N THR A 263 2.70 24.92 -11.16
CA THR A 263 2.85 24.06 -12.35
C THR A 263 4.23 23.38 -12.45
N TYR A 264 5.28 24.01 -11.92
CA TYR A 264 6.63 23.45 -11.88
C TYR A 264 6.85 22.60 -10.62
N TYR A 265 6.58 23.17 -9.43
CA TYR A 265 6.85 22.50 -8.16
C TYR A 265 5.94 21.30 -7.86
N LEU A 266 4.76 21.24 -8.48
CA LEU A 266 3.86 20.10 -8.34
C LEU A 266 4.39 18.82 -9.03
N VAL A 267 5.37 18.92 -9.94
CA VAL A 267 5.89 17.75 -10.67
C VAL A 267 6.60 16.74 -9.75
N SER A 268 7.44 17.23 -8.85
CA SER A 268 8.20 16.38 -7.92
C SER A 268 7.30 15.53 -7.01
N PRO A 269 6.28 16.08 -6.29
CA PRO A 269 5.38 15.27 -5.50
C PRO A 269 4.51 14.36 -6.37
N LEU A 270 4.08 14.78 -7.57
CA LEU A 270 3.32 13.91 -8.49
C LEU A 270 4.11 12.67 -8.89
N ASN A 271 5.36 12.83 -9.32
CA ASN A 271 6.21 11.70 -9.70
C ASN A 271 6.40 10.74 -8.51
N MET A 272 6.59 11.26 -7.29
CA MET A 272 6.71 10.42 -6.10
C MET A 272 5.41 9.64 -5.82
N THR A 273 4.23 10.24 -5.99
CA THR A 273 2.96 9.53 -5.80
C THR A 273 2.76 8.38 -6.79
N ILE A 274 3.20 8.56 -8.04
CA ILE A 274 3.13 7.51 -9.08
C ILE A 274 4.09 6.37 -8.75
N ILE A 275 5.31 6.70 -8.31
CA ILE A 275 6.31 5.71 -7.87
C ILE A 275 5.77 4.89 -6.69
N GLU A 276 5.27 5.56 -5.65
CA GLU A 276 4.68 4.96 -4.45
C GLU A 276 3.57 3.95 -4.81
N CYS A 277 2.56 4.39 -5.57
CA CYS A 277 1.42 3.53 -5.92
C CYS A 277 1.83 2.36 -6.82
N SER A 278 2.72 2.61 -7.78
CA SER A 278 3.20 1.57 -8.69
C SER A 278 4.00 0.50 -7.96
N LEU A 279 4.89 0.90 -7.05
CA LEU A 279 5.62 -0.04 -6.19
C LEU A 279 4.68 -0.80 -5.26
N GLY A 280 3.62 -0.17 -4.75
CA GLY A 280 2.56 -0.83 -3.99
C GLY A 280 1.88 -1.95 -4.79
N ILE A 281 1.47 -1.67 -6.03
CA ILE A 281 0.84 -2.65 -6.94
C ILE A 281 1.82 -3.78 -7.32
N ILE A 282 3.11 -3.48 -7.47
CA ILE A 282 4.13 -4.51 -7.73
C ILE A 282 4.31 -5.38 -6.49
N CYS A 283 4.45 -4.77 -5.31
CA CYS A 283 4.63 -5.46 -4.03
C CYS A 283 3.53 -6.50 -3.80
N ILE A 284 2.27 -6.10 -3.96
CA ILE A 284 1.14 -7.00 -3.76
C ILE A 284 1.05 -8.10 -4.82
N SER A 285 1.60 -7.90 -6.01
CA SER A 285 1.54 -8.87 -7.12
C SER A 285 2.57 -10.00 -6.99
N ILE A 286 3.63 -9.81 -6.21
CA ILE A 286 4.70 -10.79 -6.02
C ILE A 286 4.21 -12.11 -5.37
N PRO A 287 3.43 -12.14 -4.27
CA PRO A 287 3.02 -13.39 -3.61
C PRO A 287 2.16 -14.30 -4.51
N PRO A 288 1.13 -13.78 -5.23
CA PRO A 288 0.35 -14.57 -6.18
C PRO A 288 1.15 -15.11 -7.36
N MET A 289 2.24 -14.45 -7.76
CA MET A 289 3.08 -14.83 -8.90
C MET A 289 4.12 -15.93 -8.58
N ARG A 290 4.26 -16.33 -7.31
CA ARG A 290 5.16 -17.43 -6.88
C ARG A 290 5.09 -18.72 -7.74
N PRO A 291 3.91 -19.28 -8.09
CA PRO A 291 3.82 -20.49 -8.92
C PRO A 291 4.28 -20.26 -10.37
N LEU A 292 4.12 -19.05 -10.90
CA LEU A 292 4.60 -18.68 -12.23
C LEU A 292 6.13 -18.72 -12.27
N PHE A 293 6.80 -18.13 -11.27
CA PHE A 293 8.27 -18.17 -11.17
C PHE A 293 8.83 -19.59 -11.06
N LYS A 294 8.11 -20.50 -10.38
CA LYS A 294 8.48 -21.92 -10.33
C LYS A 294 8.39 -22.61 -11.70
N LYS A 295 7.43 -22.23 -12.56
CA LYS A 295 7.26 -22.81 -13.91
C LYS A 295 8.24 -22.24 -14.93
N LEU A 296 8.54 -20.94 -14.90
CA LEU A 296 9.44 -20.29 -15.87
C LEU A 296 10.93 -20.53 -15.61
N ALA A 297 11.33 -20.76 -14.36
CA ALA A 297 12.75 -20.86 -14.00
C ALA A 297 13.11 -22.16 -13.23
N PRO A 298 12.83 -23.37 -13.75
CA PRO A 298 13.32 -24.61 -13.13
C PRO A 298 14.86 -24.70 -13.11
N GLY A 299 15.54 -24.03 -14.07
CA GLY A 299 16.99 -24.10 -14.28
C GLY A 299 17.85 -22.99 -13.66
N LEU A 300 17.31 -21.78 -13.45
CA LEU A 300 18.11 -20.66 -12.89
C LEU A 300 18.42 -20.83 -11.40
N LEU A 301 17.67 -21.67 -10.69
CA LEU A 301 17.85 -21.94 -9.25
C LEU A 301 18.52 -23.29 -8.93
N THR A 302 18.68 -24.17 -9.93
CA THR A 302 19.32 -25.49 -9.75
C THR A 302 20.82 -25.44 -10.12
N SER A 303 21.25 -24.42 -10.86
CA SER A 303 22.60 -24.38 -11.45
C SER A 303 23.71 -23.85 -10.52
N TYR A 304 23.39 -23.34 -9.32
CA TYR A 304 24.40 -22.85 -8.37
C TYR A 304 24.82 -23.91 -7.33
N ILE A 305 23.96 -24.88 -7.00
CA ILE A 305 24.27 -25.88 -5.94
C ILE A 305 24.94 -27.14 -6.50
N SER A 306 24.76 -27.45 -7.79
CA SER A 306 25.34 -28.68 -8.37
C SER A 306 26.84 -28.61 -8.64
N ARG A 307 27.54 -27.51 -8.28
CA ARG A 307 28.99 -27.36 -8.46
C ARG A 307 29.83 -27.70 -7.22
N HIS A 308 29.23 -27.98 -6.06
CA HIS A 308 29.98 -28.28 -4.83
C HIS A 308 29.71 -29.63 -4.15
N THR A 309 28.86 -30.50 -4.72
CA THR A 309 28.81 -31.91 -4.28
C THR A 309 29.38 -32.79 -5.38
N GLY A 310 30.71 -32.90 -5.38
CA GLY A 310 31.42 -33.96 -6.10
C GLY A 310 31.10 -35.31 -5.48
N VAL A 311 29.92 -35.86 -5.77
CA VAL A 311 29.63 -37.28 -5.53
C VAL A 311 30.03 -38.02 -6.81
N SER A 312 31.24 -38.56 -6.77
CA SER A 312 31.74 -39.53 -7.74
C SER A 312 30.74 -40.70 -7.83
N ARG A 313 30.02 -40.80 -8.94
CA ARG A 313 29.25 -42.00 -9.28
C ARG A 313 30.13 -42.86 -10.18
N SER A 314 30.82 -43.81 -9.54
CA SER A 314 31.52 -44.92 -10.20
C SER A 314 30.58 -45.66 -11.14
N ARG A 315 31.01 -45.78 -12.40
CA ARG A 315 30.46 -46.70 -13.40
C ARG A 315 30.77 -48.13 -12.98
N ALA A 316 29.74 -48.94 -12.78
CA ALA A 316 29.83 -50.39 -12.95
C ALA A 316 28.70 -50.82 -13.87
N GLY A 317 29.07 -51.41 -15.00
CA GLY A 317 28.16 -51.86 -16.03
C GLY A 317 27.48 -53.18 -15.70
N ALA A 318 26.32 -53.39 -16.33
CA ALA A 318 25.81 -54.70 -16.68
C ALA A 318 25.03 -54.57 -17.99
N SER A 319 25.44 -55.37 -18.96
CA SER A 319 24.93 -55.45 -20.32
C SER A 319 23.84 -56.51 -20.46
N LYS A 320 23.13 -56.45 -21.61
CA LYS A 320 22.23 -57.44 -22.23
C LYS A 320 20.80 -57.48 -21.67
N LEU A 321 19.73 -57.69 -22.44
CA LEU A 321 19.38 -57.65 -23.87
C LEU A 321 17.91 -58.12 -23.86
N PHE A 322 16.95 -57.41 -24.46
CA PHE A 322 15.86 -58.03 -25.25
C PHE A 322 14.99 -56.98 -25.96
N SER A 323 14.50 -57.41 -27.11
CA SER A 323 13.90 -56.71 -28.24
C SER A 323 12.40 -56.42 -28.09
N SER A 324 11.96 -55.30 -28.70
CA SER A 324 10.66 -54.97 -29.35
C SER A 324 9.36 -55.19 -28.52
N THR A 325 8.32 -54.35 -28.53
CA THR A 325 7.70 -53.56 -29.61
C THR A 325 6.70 -52.58 -28.95
N ASP A 326 6.48 -51.43 -29.57
CA ASP A 326 5.28 -50.56 -29.56
C ASP A 326 4.44 -50.38 -28.29
N GLY A 327 4.44 -49.15 -27.76
CA GLY A 327 3.46 -48.69 -26.77
C GLY A 327 3.89 -47.53 -25.87
N VAL A 328 4.67 -46.56 -26.36
CA VAL A 328 5.15 -45.43 -25.54
C VAL A 328 4.35 -44.17 -25.84
N SER A 329 3.24 -44.00 -25.12
CA SER A 329 2.59 -42.68 -24.96
C SER A 329 1.74 -42.59 -23.67
N SER A 330 1.16 -43.69 -23.19
CA SER A 330 0.32 -43.66 -21.96
C SER A 330 1.08 -43.80 -20.62
N ALA A 331 2.29 -44.37 -20.60
CA ALA A 331 3.01 -44.63 -19.34
C ALA A 331 3.66 -43.37 -18.73
N GLU A 332 4.15 -42.43 -19.56
CA GLU A 332 4.73 -41.16 -19.07
C GLU A 332 3.67 -40.26 -18.44
N GLN A 333 2.44 -40.28 -18.96
CA GLN A 333 1.34 -39.47 -18.45
C GLN A 333 0.88 -39.96 -17.07
N GLY A 334 0.84 -41.28 -16.84
CA GLY A 334 0.58 -41.86 -15.52
C GLY A 334 1.66 -41.56 -14.49
N VAL A 335 2.95 -41.54 -14.88
CA VAL A 335 4.07 -41.21 -13.97
C VAL A 335 4.14 -39.71 -13.66
N ARG A 336 3.81 -38.84 -14.63
CA ARG A 336 3.79 -37.37 -14.45
C ARG A 336 2.62 -36.94 -13.57
N VAL A 337 1.42 -37.50 -13.78
CA VAL A 337 0.26 -37.29 -12.91
C VAL A 337 0.53 -37.81 -11.51
N ARG A 338 1.15 -38.99 -11.35
CA ARG A 338 1.50 -39.52 -10.01
C ARG A 338 2.54 -38.66 -9.30
N LYS A 339 3.47 -38.02 -10.02
CA LYS A 339 4.42 -37.04 -9.45
C LYS A 339 3.76 -35.71 -9.12
N GLU A 340 2.89 -35.17 -9.97
CA GLU A 340 2.15 -33.94 -9.69
C GLU A 340 1.18 -34.10 -8.53
N VAL A 341 0.43 -35.21 -8.47
CA VAL A 341 -0.43 -35.57 -7.34
C VAL A 341 0.39 -35.78 -6.06
N ARG A 342 1.57 -36.42 -6.15
CA ARG A 342 2.46 -36.54 -4.99
C ARG A 342 2.98 -35.18 -4.52
N VAL A 343 3.32 -34.28 -5.43
CA VAL A 343 3.80 -32.92 -5.09
C VAL A 343 2.67 -32.04 -4.55
N THR A 344 1.44 -32.15 -5.05
CA THR A 344 0.30 -31.39 -4.50
C THR A 344 -0.15 -31.93 -3.15
N VAL A 345 -0.16 -33.26 -2.96
CA VAL A 345 -0.43 -33.90 -1.66
C VAL A 345 0.69 -33.59 -0.67
N GLU A 346 1.96 -33.65 -1.06
CA GLU A 346 3.09 -33.28 -0.19
C GLU A 346 3.07 -31.80 0.18
N ASN A 347 2.67 -30.90 -0.73
CA ASN A 347 2.52 -29.46 -0.43
C ASN A 347 1.27 -29.16 0.44
N ALA A 348 0.18 -29.91 0.26
CA ALA A 348 -1.01 -29.80 1.10
C ALA A 348 -0.73 -30.34 2.52
N GLU A 349 -0.03 -31.48 2.62
CA GLU A 349 0.48 -32.02 3.87
C GLU A 349 1.51 -31.08 4.50
N LEU A 350 2.34 -30.38 3.72
CA LEU A 350 3.29 -29.39 4.24
C LEU A 350 2.58 -28.16 4.79
N MET A 351 1.49 -27.70 4.14
CA MET A 351 0.66 -26.61 4.64
C MET A 351 -0.13 -27.02 5.89
N GLU A 352 -0.64 -28.26 5.95
CA GLU A 352 -1.24 -28.79 7.19
C GLU A 352 -0.21 -29.03 8.30
N ARG A 353 1.02 -29.46 7.96
CA ARG A 353 2.11 -29.61 8.92
C ARG A 353 2.60 -28.26 9.41
N MET A 354 2.63 -27.23 8.54
CA MET A 354 2.83 -25.85 8.95
C MET A 354 1.70 -25.38 9.86
N GLY A 355 0.43 -25.65 9.53
CA GLY A 355 -0.71 -25.33 10.40
C GLY A 355 -0.59 -26.00 11.77
N ARG A 356 -0.35 -27.31 11.81
CA ARG A 356 -0.18 -28.09 13.06
C ARG A 356 1.05 -27.68 13.86
N GLU A 357 2.14 -27.30 13.20
CA GLU A 357 3.33 -26.81 13.91
C GLU A 357 3.10 -25.40 14.45
N VAL A 358 2.36 -24.55 13.72
CA VAL A 358 1.90 -23.25 14.22
C VAL A 358 0.96 -23.44 15.43
N ASP A 359 0.03 -24.39 15.39
CA ASP A 359 -0.85 -24.69 16.54
C ASP A 359 -0.06 -25.21 17.76
N LYS A 360 0.95 -26.07 17.54
CA LYS A 360 1.85 -26.52 18.61
C LYS A 360 2.73 -25.40 19.17
N GLN A 361 3.10 -24.42 18.35
CA GLN A 361 3.86 -23.24 18.79
C GLN A 361 2.94 -22.27 19.55
N LEU A 362 1.68 -22.13 19.14
CA LEU A 362 0.66 -21.37 19.84
C LEU A 362 0.40 -21.95 21.23
N ALA A 363 0.20 -23.26 21.33
CA ALA A 363 0.00 -23.93 22.62
C ALA A 363 1.20 -23.76 23.56
N ARG A 364 2.42 -23.77 23.02
CA ARG A 364 3.64 -23.50 23.82
C ARG A 364 3.73 -22.05 24.30
N MET A 365 3.36 -21.10 23.46
CA MET A 365 3.32 -19.69 23.84
C MET A 365 2.20 -19.38 24.83
N GLU A 366 1.03 -20.01 24.73
CA GLU A 366 -0.05 -19.87 25.71
C GLU A 366 0.38 -20.38 27.09
N ILE A 367 1.07 -21.52 27.14
CA ILE A 367 1.65 -22.06 28.39
C ILE A 367 2.71 -21.11 28.93
N GLU A 368 3.59 -20.57 28.08
CA GLU A 368 4.63 -19.63 28.51
C GLU A 368 4.04 -18.30 29.00
N MET A 369 2.98 -17.80 28.35
CA MET A 369 2.26 -16.60 28.78
C MET A 369 1.51 -16.83 30.09
N ASP A 370 0.91 -18.00 30.30
CA ASP A 370 0.25 -18.36 31.56
C ASP A 370 1.27 -18.55 32.70
N GLU A 371 2.46 -19.08 32.40
CA GLU A 371 3.59 -19.12 33.34
C GLU A 371 4.16 -17.75 33.66
N ARG A 372 4.22 -16.83 32.70
CA ARG A 372 4.62 -15.43 32.93
C ARG A 372 3.57 -14.68 33.75
N ARG A 373 2.28 -14.99 33.53
CA ARG A 373 1.16 -14.47 34.34
C ARG A 373 1.21 -14.97 35.79
N LYS A 374 1.60 -16.23 36.02
CA LYS A 374 1.81 -16.81 37.36
C LYS A 374 3.08 -16.31 38.05
N ARG A 375 4.10 -15.91 37.30
CA ARG A 375 5.36 -15.37 37.82
C ARG A 375 5.28 -13.93 38.33
N GLY A 376 4.20 -13.20 38.04
CA GLY A 376 3.97 -11.89 38.62
C GLY A 376 5.04 -10.85 38.26
N ASP A 377 5.62 -10.92 37.05
CA ASP A 377 6.51 -9.89 36.54
C ASP A 377 5.72 -8.61 36.29
N SER A 378 5.72 -7.81 37.35
CA SER A 378 5.02 -6.55 37.51
C SER A 378 5.81 -5.44 36.84
N GLU A 379 5.73 -5.32 35.52
CA GLU A 379 6.07 -4.06 34.82
C GLU A 379 5.43 -4.09 33.43
N ILE A 380 4.20 -3.55 33.36
CA ILE A 380 3.41 -3.10 32.18
C ILE A 380 1.91 -3.04 32.57
N GLY A 381 1.50 -3.69 33.68
CA GLY A 381 0.13 -3.64 34.20
C GLY A 381 -0.34 -2.29 34.79
N LEU A 382 0.57 -1.34 35.08
CA LEU A 382 0.22 -0.10 35.79
C LEU A 382 -0.31 1.04 34.91
N VAL A 383 -0.27 0.90 33.58
CA VAL A 383 -0.87 1.91 32.66
C VAL A 383 -2.34 1.59 32.36
N PHE A 384 -2.75 0.31 32.38
CA PHE A 384 -4.15 -0.08 32.10
C PHE A 384 -5.06 -0.07 33.34
N GLU A 385 -4.51 -0.19 34.56
CA GLU A 385 -5.31 -0.19 35.80
C GLU A 385 -5.82 1.20 36.21
N ARG A 386 -5.21 2.28 35.67
CA ARG A 386 -5.57 3.67 36.03
C ARG A 386 -6.72 4.24 35.19
N GLU A 387 -7.00 3.70 34.01
CA GLU A 387 -8.21 4.03 33.22
C GLU A 387 -9.44 3.23 33.66
N LYS A 388 -9.26 2.05 34.27
CA LYS A 388 -10.40 1.23 34.72
C LYS A 388 -11.00 1.64 36.07
N LYS A 389 -10.27 2.40 36.89
CA LYS A 389 -10.76 2.91 38.19
C LYS A 389 -11.49 4.26 38.12
N GLY A 390 -11.69 4.83 36.93
CA GLY A 390 -12.42 6.09 36.72
C GLY A 390 -13.92 5.95 36.47
N GLY A 391 -14.45 4.73 36.32
CA GLY A 391 -15.86 4.55 35.99
C GLY A 391 -16.32 3.11 36.08
N ASP A 392 -16.56 2.64 37.30
CA ASP A 392 -17.82 1.95 37.60
C ASP A 392 -17.98 1.80 39.11
N GLY A 393 -18.77 2.69 39.69
CA GLY A 393 -19.26 2.53 41.05
C GLY A 393 -20.72 2.12 40.96
N ARG A 394 -21.01 0.81 40.88
CA ARG A 394 -22.19 0.20 41.51
C ARG A 394 -22.24 -1.31 41.33
N GLU A 395 -22.72 -1.94 42.40
CA GLU A 395 -23.35 -3.26 42.47
C GLU A 395 -22.46 -4.50 42.35
N SER A 396 -22.16 -5.08 43.53
CA SER A 396 -22.84 -6.28 44.02
C SER A 396 -21.88 -7.10 44.90
N GLY A 397 -21.87 -6.79 46.19
CA GLY A 397 -21.24 -7.61 47.20
C GLY A 397 -22.06 -8.87 47.50
N ARG A 398 -21.44 -10.04 47.34
CA ARG A 398 -21.80 -11.26 48.07
C ARG A 398 -20.51 -12.01 48.41
N SER A 399 -20.16 -12.04 49.69
CA SER A 399 -19.36 -13.11 50.27
C SER A 399 -19.89 -13.41 51.66
N SER A 400 -20.35 -14.64 51.84
CA SER A 400 -20.52 -15.30 53.13
C SER A 400 -19.19 -15.33 53.89
N SER A 401 -19.23 -15.19 55.21
CA SER A 401 -18.94 -16.27 56.15
C SER A 401 -18.99 -15.78 57.59
N ASP A 402 -19.32 -16.73 58.47
CA ASP A 402 -19.19 -16.75 59.93
C ASP A 402 -20.29 -16.03 60.73
N ASP A 403 -21.18 -16.82 61.35
CA ASP A 403 -20.97 -17.06 62.78
C ASP A 403 -21.80 -18.24 63.33
N HIS A 404 -21.16 -19.00 64.21
CA HIS A 404 -21.77 -20.00 65.07
C HIS A 404 -22.50 -19.29 66.23
N SER A 405 -23.73 -19.71 66.52
CA SER A 405 -24.25 -20.07 67.86
C SER A 405 -25.68 -19.58 68.21
N PHE A 406 -26.45 -20.53 68.73
CA PHE A 406 -27.44 -20.41 69.82
C PHE A 406 -28.85 -19.81 69.61
N ARG A 407 -29.81 -20.72 69.29
CA ARG A 407 -31.16 -20.97 69.90
C ARG A 407 -32.22 -19.85 70.07
N PRO A 408 -33.53 -20.20 70.22
CA PRO A 408 -34.62 -19.57 69.44
C PRO A 408 -35.70 -18.79 70.22
N GLY A 409 -36.42 -17.94 69.48
CA GLY A 409 -37.84 -17.57 69.66
C GLY A 409 -38.16 -16.33 70.50
N PRO A 410 -39.43 -15.84 70.50
CA PRO A 410 -40.21 -15.38 69.35
C PRO A 410 -40.87 -14.00 69.60
N GLY A 411 -41.33 -13.33 68.54
CA GLY A 411 -42.57 -12.53 68.62
C GLY A 411 -42.52 -11.04 68.28
N GLN A 412 -43.63 -10.63 67.65
CA GLN A 412 -44.23 -9.28 67.54
C GLN A 412 -43.59 -8.33 66.51
N ALA A 413 -44.26 -8.02 65.39
CA ALA A 413 -45.49 -7.22 65.23
C ALA A 413 -45.27 -5.74 65.56
N LEU A 414 -44.91 -4.95 64.54
CA LEU A 414 -45.65 -3.80 64.03
C LEU A 414 -44.92 -3.18 62.84
#